data_AF-A0A1F2VM44-F1
#
_entry.id   AF-A0A1F2VM44-F1
#
_cell.length_a   1.000
_cell.length_b   1.000
_cell.length_c   1.000
_cell.angle_alpha   90.00
_cell.angle_beta   90.00
_cell.angle_gamma   90.00
#
_symmetry.space_group_name_H-M   'P 1'
#
loop_
_entity.id
_entity.type
_entity.pdbx_description
1 polymer ?
#
loop_
_entity_poly.entity_id
_entity_poly.type
_entity_poly.pdbx_seq_one_letter_code
_entity_poly.pdbx_strand_id
1 'polypeptide(L)'
;MPHLTVDALFTALKDRLSAPGYQPSYVDESAFERDVWSRVCELVEDASDDAGTCCLTSHTGLPGRSASQWATFCAEDQGPDVRALGSNNRLDIVVRLPDKSGSVGIEVKCLGGDGHPGKLTQGIGQAILALAHRDRTLLMIHCGTVAADERERLRTIAKDICRDMERFFIVVVP
;
A
#
# COMPACT_ATOMS: atom_id res chain seq x y z
N MET A 1 4.44 1.66 21.49
CA MET A 1 4.25 1.97 20.05
C MET A 1 3.92 3.44 19.88
N PRO A 2 4.67 4.20 19.07
CA PRO A 2 4.41 5.62 18.84
C PRO A 2 3.18 5.90 17.94
N HIS A 3 2.61 4.88 17.27
CA HIS A 3 1.44 5.02 16.38
C HIS A 3 0.17 4.43 17.03
N LEU A 4 -0.42 5.18 17.98
CA LEU A 4 -1.55 4.73 18.80
C LEU A 4 -2.91 4.70 18.07
N THR A 5 -2.98 5.16 16.82
CA THR A 5 -4.23 5.21 16.04
C THR A 5 -3.98 4.84 14.58
N VAL A 6 -5.05 4.45 13.87
CA VAL A 6 -4.96 4.09 12.44
C VAL A 6 -4.54 5.29 11.60
N ASP A 7 -4.88 6.51 12.03
CA ASP A 7 -4.49 7.76 11.35
C ASP A 7 -3.01 8.10 11.55
N ALA A 8 -2.49 7.85 12.75
CA ALA A 8 -1.06 8.01 13.03
C ALA A 8 -0.24 7.00 12.23
N LEU A 9 -0.70 5.75 12.14
CA LEU A 9 -0.08 4.71 11.32
C LEU A 9 -0.17 5.04 9.83
N PHE A 10 -1.32 5.50 9.35
CA PHE A 10 -1.51 5.91 7.95
C PHE A 10 -0.59 7.05 7.56
N THR A 11 -0.43 8.05 8.42
CA THR A 11 0.49 9.17 8.22
C THR A 11 1.94 8.69 8.19
N ALA A 12 2.34 7.82 9.13
CA ALA A 12 3.69 7.26 9.17
C ALA A 12 4.01 6.42 7.93
N LEU A 13 3.07 5.57 7.48
CA LEU A 13 3.21 4.79 6.25
C LEU A 13 3.33 5.71 5.03
N LYS A 14 2.45 6.71 4.91
CA LYS A 14 2.50 7.70 3.84
C LYS A 14 3.87 8.39 3.78
N ASP A 15 4.40 8.85 4.91
CA ASP A 15 5.66 9.58 4.97
C ASP A 15 6.85 8.66 4.63
N ARG A 16 6.88 7.44 5.18
CA ARG A 16 7.91 6.42 4.88
C ARG A 16 7.91 6.03 3.40
N LEU A 17 6.73 5.80 2.83
CA LEU A 17 6.59 5.39 1.44
C LEU A 17 6.82 6.54 0.46
N SER A 18 6.65 7.79 0.90
CA SER A 18 7.01 8.98 0.10
C SER A 18 8.51 9.30 0.14
N ALA A 19 9.26 8.70 1.07
CA ALA A 19 10.68 8.96 1.22
C ALA A 19 11.46 8.48 -0.02
N PRO A 20 12.54 9.19 -0.41
CA PRO A 20 13.36 8.80 -1.56
C PRO A 20 14.05 7.44 -1.36
N GLY A 21 14.71 6.94 -2.42
CA GLY A 21 15.51 5.71 -2.39
C GLY A 21 14.90 4.49 -3.09
N TYR A 22 13.80 4.66 -3.82
CA TYR A 22 13.31 3.65 -4.75
C TYR A 22 14.25 3.52 -5.94
N GLN A 23 14.32 2.32 -6.52
CA GLN A 23 15.09 2.09 -7.73
C GLN A 23 14.46 2.84 -8.91
N PRO A 24 15.27 3.43 -9.81
CA PRO A 24 14.74 4.09 -11.01
C PRO A 24 13.92 3.17 -11.94
N SER A 25 14.06 1.86 -11.78
CA SER A 25 13.36 0.85 -12.55
C SER A 25 13.23 -0.45 -11.76
N TYR A 26 12.06 -1.09 -11.85
CA TYR A 26 11.84 -2.47 -11.42
C TYR A 26 11.50 -3.33 -12.64
N VAL A 27 11.85 -4.62 -12.56
CA VAL A 27 11.59 -5.58 -13.65
C VAL A 27 10.09 -5.86 -13.80
N ASP A 28 9.36 -5.90 -12.68
CA ASP A 28 7.93 -6.18 -12.62
C ASP A 28 7.28 -5.55 -11.36
N GLU A 29 5.95 -5.71 -11.24
CA GLU A 29 5.17 -5.24 -10.10
C GLU A 29 5.56 -5.95 -8.80
N SER A 30 5.88 -7.24 -8.84
CA SER A 30 6.32 -8.00 -7.66
C SER A 30 7.66 -7.52 -7.10
N ALA A 31 8.58 -7.08 -7.95
CA ALA A 31 9.85 -6.51 -7.53
C ALA A 31 9.68 -5.15 -6.85
N PHE A 32 8.74 -4.33 -7.32
CA PHE A 32 8.40 -3.07 -6.67
C PHE A 32 7.66 -3.30 -5.35
N GLU A 33 6.71 -4.23 -5.32
CA GLU A 33 6.00 -4.64 -4.09
C GLU A 33 6.97 -5.07 -3.00
N ARG A 34 8.03 -5.81 -3.34
CA ARG A 34 9.08 -6.20 -2.38
C ARG A 34 9.79 -5.02 -1.72
N ASP A 35 10.05 -3.95 -2.46
CA ASP A 35 10.71 -2.75 -1.91
C ASP A 35 9.75 -1.96 -1.00
N VAL A 36 8.49 -1.81 -1.45
CA VAL A 36 7.40 -1.27 -0.62
C VAL A 36 7.29 -2.06 0.69
N TRP A 37 7.27 -3.40 0.59
CA TRP A 37 7.22 -4.29 1.75
C TRP A 37 8.40 -4.09 2.70
N SER A 38 9.64 -4.03 2.18
CA SER A 38 10.84 -3.81 3.00
C SER A 38 10.73 -2.53 3.83
N ARG A 39 10.31 -1.42 3.20
CA ARG A 39 10.15 -0.12 3.87
C ARG A 39 9.06 -0.13 4.93
N VAL A 40 7.99 -0.90 4.71
CA VAL A 40 6.93 -1.08 5.69
C VAL A 40 7.43 -1.91 6.88
N CYS A 41 8.19 -2.99 6.63
CA CYS A 41 8.81 -3.78 7.70
C CYS A 41 9.75 -2.92 8.57
N GLU A 42 10.62 -2.12 7.95
CA GLU A 42 11.50 -1.19 8.68
C GLU A 42 10.70 -0.22 9.56
N LEU A 43 9.60 0.34 9.05
CA LEU A 43 8.75 1.23 9.84
C LEU A 43 8.14 0.52 11.05
N VAL A 44 7.72 -0.74 10.88
CA VAL A 44 7.12 -1.54 11.96
C VAL A 44 8.17 -1.94 13.00
N GLU A 45 9.38 -2.30 12.56
CA GLU A 45 10.53 -2.56 13.44
C GLU A 45 10.93 -1.31 14.23
N ASP A 46 11.00 -0.14 13.59
CA ASP A 46 11.28 1.14 14.25
C ASP A 46 10.20 1.52 15.28
N ALA A 47 8.97 1.03 15.11
CA ALA A 47 7.82 1.36 15.95
C ALA A 47 7.58 0.38 17.12
N SER A 48 8.26 -0.76 17.16
CA SER A 48 7.97 -1.86 18.10
C SER A 48 9.22 -2.61 18.56
N ASP A 49 9.28 -2.98 19.85
CA ASP A 49 10.20 -4.01 20.35
C ASP A 49 9.80 -5.44 19.89
N ASP A 50 8.60 -5.60 19.31
CA ASP A 50 8.08 -6.87 18.77
C ASP A 50 7.29 -6.65 17.46
N ALA A 51 7.96 -6.91 16.33
CA ALA A 51 7.43 -6.76 14.98
C ALA A 51 6.25 -7.72 14.67
N GLY A 52 5.90 -8.65 15.58
CA GLY A 52 4.81 -9.62 15.39
C GLY A 52 3.38 -9.05 15.43
N THR A 53 3.20 -7.79 15.82
CA THR A 53 1.89 -7.22 16.19
C THR A 53 1.24 -6.31 15.15
N CYS A 54 1.98 -5.75 14.19
CA CYS A 54 1.35 -5.22 12.98
C CYS A 54 1.10 -6.39 12.04
N CYS A 55 -0.17 -6.70 11.75
CA CYS A 55 -0.47 -7.75 10.78
C CYS A 55 -0.10 -7.28 9.37
N LEU A 56 1.17 -7.44 9.03
CA LEU A 56 1.74 -7.25 7.71
C LEU A 56 1.46 -8.48 6.88
N THR A 57 0.88 -8.31 5.72
CA THR A 57 0.63 -9.46 4.85
C THR A 57 0.57 -9.03 3.40
N SER A 58 1.06 -9.89 2.52
CA SER A 58 1.15 -9.66 1.09
C SER A 58 0.64 -10.88 0.32
N HIS A 59 0.11 -10.63 -0.88
CA HIS A 59 -0.35 -11.68 -1.79
C HIS A 59 0.80 -12.42 -2.48
N THR A 60 1.99 -11.80 -2.57
CA THR A 60 3.23 -12.46 -2.97
C THR A 60 3.89 -12.99 -1.71
N GLY A 61 4.38 -14.24 -1.70
CA GLY A 61 4.88 -14.90 -0.49
C GLY A 61 6.18 -14.28 0.05
N LEU A 62 6.10 -13.10 0.67
CA LEU A 62 7.24 -12.32 1.15
C LEU A 62 7.70 -12.73 2.56
N PRO A 63 9.01 -12.60 2.87
CA PRO A 63 9.52 -12.85 4.21
C PRO A 63 8.83 -11.95 5.24
N GLY A 64 8.40 -12.53 6.36
CA GLY A 64 7.64 -11.81 7.40
C GLY A 64 6.24 -12.36 7.64
N ARG A 65 5.64 -13.13 6.70
CA ARG A 65 4.47 -14.02 6.90
C ARG A 65 4.27 -15.00 5.74
N SER A 66 3.83 -16.22 6.00
CA SER A 66 3.53 -17.24 4.97
C SER A 66 2.16 -17.02 4.31
N ALA A 67 1.97 -17.54 3.09
CA ALA A 67 0.66 -17.59 2.42
C ALA A 67 -0.44 -18.24 3.27
N SER A 68 -0.08 -19.19 4.15
CA SER A 68 -1.00 -19.79 5.12
C SER A 68 -1.42 -18.83 6.24
N GLN A 69 -0.57 -17.89 6.64
CA GLN A 69 -0.90 -16.84 7.61
C GLN A 69 -1.77 -15.76 6.97
N TRP A 70 -1.61 -15.45 5.67
CA TRP A 70 -2.56 -14.63 4.90
C TRP A 70 -3.93 -15.31 4.77
N ALA A 71 -3.95 -16.60 4.43
CA ALA A 71 -5.19 -17.37 4.35
C ALA A 71 -5.90 -17.42 5.72
N THR A 72 -5.16 -17.61 6.81
CA THR A 72 -5.69 -17.54 8.18
C THR A 72 -6.21 -16.14 8.49
N PHE A 73 -5.45 -15.10 8.16
CA PHE A 73 -5.87 -13.70 8.29
C PHE A 73 -7.19 -13.42 7.55
N CYS A 74 -7.38 -13.98 6.35
CA CYS A 74 -8.61 -13.86 5.58
C CYS A 74 -9.76 -14.75 6.11
N ALA A 75 -9.44 -15.88 6.74
CA ALA A 75 -10.41 -16.88 7.18
C ALA A 75 -10.94 -16.65 8.61
N GLU A 76 -10.15 -16.04 9.51
CA GLU A 76 -10.58 -15.71 10.87
C GLU A 76 -11.83 -14.81 10.80
N ASP A 77 -12.83 -15.08 11.65
CA ASP A 77 -14.12 -14.38 11.78
C ASP A 77 -13.98 -12.89 12.20
N GLN A 78 -13.22 -12.10 11.44
CA GLN A 78 -12.79 -10.75 11.78
C GLN A 78 -13.46 -9.66 10.93
N GLY A 79 -14.66 -9.97 10.44
CA GLY A 79 -15.55 -9.02 9.77
C GLY A 79 -15.59 -9.14 8.24
N PRO A 80 -16.66 -8.60 7.62
CA PRO A 80 -16.87 -8.64 6.17
C PRO A 80 -15.73 -7.99 5.37
N ASP A 81 -15.04 -7.03 5.98
CA ASP A 81 -13.98 -6.25 5.33
C ASP A 81 -12.78 -7.13 4.96
N VAL A 82 -12.31 -8.01 5.84
CA VAL A 82 -11.10 -8.83 5.60
C VAL A 82 -11.33 -9.91 4.54
N ARG A 83 -12.53 -10.50 4.52
CA ARG A 83 -12.94 -11.42 3.45
C ARG A 83 -13.06 -10.69 2.11
N ALA A 84 -13.54 -9.45 2.11
CA ALA A 84 -13.58 -8.60 0.92
C ALA A 84 -12.18 -8.15 0.44
N LEU A 85 -11.20 -8.02 1.36
CA LEU A 85 -9.80 -7.75 1.02
C LEU A 85 -9.16 -8.91 0.25
N GLY A 86 -9.40 -10.15 0.70
CA GLY A 86 -8.87 -11.36 0.06
C GLY A 86 -9.65 -11.84 -1.16
N SER A 87 -10.98 -11.62 -1.23
CA SER A 87 -11.83 -12.17 -2.29
C SER A 87 -11.67 -11.52 -3.66
N ASN A 88 -11.15 -10.29 -3.71
CA ASN A 88 -11.06 -9.50 -4.94
C ASN A 88 -9.64 -9.47 -5.56
N ASN A 89 -8.65 -10.19 -4.99
CA ASN A 89 -7.29 -10.35 -5.54
C ASN A 89 -6.57 -9.04 -5.94
N ARG A 90 -6.81 -7.95 -5.22
CA ARG A 90 -6.43 -6.60 -5.70
C ARG A 90 -5.63 -5.78 -4.72
N LEU A 91 -5.31 -6.37 -3.57
CA LEU A 91 -4.58 -5.71 -2.52
C LEU A 91 -3.23 -6.37 -2.35
N ASP A 92 -2.19 -5.57 -2.52
CA ASP A 92 -0.83 -6.08 -2.47
C ASP A 92 -0.37 -6.26 -1.04
N ILE A 93 -0.61 -5.27 -0.17
CA ILE A 93 -0.15 -5.27 1.23
C ILE A 93 -1.26 -4.76 2.16
N VAL A 94 -1.41 -5.39 3.35
CA VAL A 94 -2.25 -4.89 4.45
C VAL A 94 -1.40 -4.64 5.68
N VAL A 95 -1.68 -3.53 6.37
CA VAL A 95 -1.15 -3.23 7.71
C VAL A 95 -2.31 -3.03 8.67
N ARG A 96 -2.30 -3.69 9.83
CA ARG A 96 -3.35 -3.55 10.87
C ARG A 96 -2.73 -3.19 12.22
N LEU A 97 -3.47 -2.42 13.00
CA LEU A 97 -3.14 -2.20 14.40
C LEU A 97 -3.22 -3.50 15.23
N PRO A 98 -2.40 -3.66 16.28
CA PRO A 98 -2.40 -4.84 17.14
C PRO A 98 -3.76 -5.13 17.80
N ASP A 99 -4.49 -4.08 18.16
CA ASP A 99 -5.81 -4.15 18.80
C ASP A 99 -6.96 -4.40 17.81
N LYS A 100 -6.64 -4.52 16.52
CA LYS A 100 -7.58 -4.74 15.41
C LYS A 100 -8.61 -3.63 15.23
N SER A 101 -8.38 -2.44 15.79
CA SER A 101 -9.30 -1.29 15.70
C SER A 101 -9.35 -0.65 14.32
N GLY A 102 -8.39 -0.97 13.43
CA GLY A 102 -8.43 -0.52 12.05
C GLY A 102 -7.30 -1.06 11.18
N SER A 103 -7.42 -0.84 9.86
CA SER A 103 -6.45 -1.32 8.87
C SER A 103 -6.18 -0.33 7.74
N VAL A 104 -4.97 -0.44 7.18
CA VAL A 104 -4.52 0.29 6.00
C VAL A 104 -4.24 -0.72 4.89
N GLY A 105 -4.92 -0.55 3.75
CA GLY A 105 -4.58 -1.29 2.52
C GLY A 105 -3.58 -0.51 1.68
N ILE A 106 -2.60 -1.19 1.09
CA ILE A 106 -1.62 -0.62 0.16
C ILE A 106 -1.71 -1.40 -1.16
N GLU A 107 -2.07 -0.69 -2.22
CA GLU A 107 -2.07 -1.20 -3.59
C GLU A 107 -0.82 -0.72 -4.31
N VAL A 108 -0.19 -1.59 -5.08
CA VAL A 108 1.09 -1.40 -5.74
C VAL A 108 0.88 -1.49 -7.24
N LYS A 109 1.33 -0.48 -7.96
CA LYS A 109 1.21 -0.42 -9.41
C LYS A 109 2.50 0.00 -10.08
N CYS A 110 2.97 -0.79 -11.04
CA CYS A 110 4.02 -0.39 -11.98
C CYS A 110 3.42 0.15 -13.27
N LEU A 111 3.65 1.44 -13.56
CA LEU A 111 3.32 2.05 -14.83
C LEU A 111 4.46 1.76 -15.82
N GLY A 112 4.54 0.51 -16.32
CA GLY A 112 5.55 0.11 -17.31
C GLY A 112 5.53 0.92 -18.62
N GLY A 113 6.47 0.64 -19.53
CA GLY A 113 6.87 1.50 -20.66
C GLY A 113 5.82 1.93 -21.69
N ASP A 114 4.64 1.30 -21.75
CA ASP A 114 3.55 1.74 -22.63
C ASP A 114 2.23 1.91 -21.85
N GLY A 115 1.58 3.05 -22.06
CA GLY A 115 0.22 3.36 -21.60
C GLY A 115 0.09 3.63 -20.11
N HIS A 116 0.61 4.77 -19.63
CA HIS A 116 0.51 5.20 -18.23
C HIS A 116 -0.90 5.64 -17.79
N PRO A 117 -1.71 6.39 -18.59
CA PRO A 117 -3.01 6.90 -18.13
C PRO A 117 -4.04 5.81 -17.85
N GLY A 118 -4.08 4.76 -18.66
CA GLY A 118 -5.01 3.64 -18.48
C GLY A 118 -4.71 2.84 -17.21
N LYS A 119 -3.42 2.54 -16.96
CA LYS A 119 -2.95 1.85 -15.75
C LYS A 119 -3.15 2.68 -14.49
N LEU A 120 -2.90 3.98 -14.57
CA LEU A 120 -3.18 4.93 -13.49
C LEU A 120 -4.67 4.98 -13.17
N THR A 121 -5.53 5.17 -14.18
CA THR A 121 -6.99 5.21 -14.02
C THR A 121 -7.51 3.90 -13.43
N GLN A 122 -6.99 2.78 -13.92
CA GLN A 122 -7.31 1.47 -13.38
C GLN A 122 -6.92 1.41 -11.91
N GLY A 123 -5.65 1.71 -11.56
CA GLY A 123 -5.10 1.77 -10.20
C GLY A 123 -5.97 2.60 -9.25
N ILE A 124 -6.28 3.83 -9.64
CA ILE A 124 -7.16 4.73 -8.88
C ILE A 124 -8.55 4.12 -8.70
N GLY A 125 -9.14 3.58 -9.76
CA GLY A 125 -10.44 2.92 -9.67
C GLY A 125 -10.43 1.72 -8.71
N GLN A 126 -9.33 0.98 -8.63
CA GLN A 126 -9.17 -0.12 -7.67
C GLN A 126 -9.15 0.41 -6.24
N ALA A 127 -8.28 1.40 -5.99
CA ALA A 127 -8.06 1.94 -4.67
C ALA A 127 -9.27 2.72 -4.13
N ILE A 128 -10.07 3.35 -5.01
CA ILE A 128 -11.32 4.00 -4.62
C ILE A 128 -12.40 2.95 -4.28
N LEU A 129 -12.57 1.90 -5.10
CA LEU A 129 -13.53 0.83 -4.81
C LEU A 129 -13.21 0.14 -3.47
N ALA A 130 -11.93 0.03 -3.17
CA ALA A 130 -11.43 -0.46 -1.91
C ALA A 130 -11.84 0.36 -0.68
N LEU A 131 -12.06 1.68 -0.80
CA LEU A 131 -12.50 2.54 0.31
C LEU A 131 -13.86 2.14 0.88
N ALA A 132 -14.72 1.49 0.07
CA ALA A 132 -16.02 0.98 0.53
C ALA A 132 -15.88 -0.11 1.61
N HIS A 133 -14.69 -0.70 1.75
CA HIS A 133 -14.43 -1.86 2.60
C HIS A 133 -13.22 -1.68 3.53
N ARG A 134 -12.63 -0.48 3.62
CA ARG A 134 -11.34 -0.24 4.31
C ARG A 134 -11.31 1.10 5.03
N ASP A 135 -10.71 1.18 6.22
CA ASP A 135 -10.58 2.46 6.93
C ASP A 135 -9.75 3.47 6.14
N ARG A 136 -8.57 3.06 5.66
CA ARG A 136 -7.65 3.88 4.87
C ARG A 136 -6.99 3.07 3.73
N THR A 137 -6.67 3.72 2.61
CA THR A 137 -6.02 3.09 1.43
C THR A 137 -4.89 3.96 0.87
N LEU A 138 -3.77 3.33 0.54
CA LEU A 138 -2.62 3.91 -0.16
C LEU A 138 -2.48 3.27 -1.55
N LEU A 139 -2.26 4.08 -2.59
CA LEU A 139 -1.86 3.59 -3.91
C LEU A 139 -0.40 4.00 -4.18
N MET A 140 0.49 3.01 -4.21
CA MET A 140 1.89 3.12 -4.56
C MET A 140 2.06 2.99 -6.07
N ILE A 141 2.63 4.02 -6.70
CA ILE A 141 2.80 4.09 -8.15
C ILE A 141 4.28 4.21 -8.47
N HIS A 142 4.83 3.19 -9.09
CA HIS A 142 6.13 3.24 -9.74
C HIS A 142 5.97 3.75 -11.17
N CYS A 143 6.60 4.87 -11.51
CA CYS A 143 6.53 5.46 -12.84
C CYS A 143 7.75 5.16 -13.72
N GLY A 144 8.77 4.48 -13.20
CA GLY A 144 9.97 4.11 -13.94
C GLY A 144 10.79 5.30 -14.42
N THR A 145 11.50 5.07 -15.54
CA THR A 145 12.41 6.06 -16.16
C THR A 145 11.69 7.16 -16.95
N VAL A 146 10.40 7.41 -16.69
CA VAL A 146 9.68 8.52 -17.31
C VAL A 146 10.35 9.86 -17.02
N ALA A 147 10.18 10.80 -17.93
CA ALA A 147 10.72 12.14 -17.80
C ALA A 147 10.20 12.83 -16.52
N ALA A 148 11.02 13.70 -15.94
CA ALA A 148 10.76 14.30 -14.64
C ALA A 148 9.47 15.16 -14.62
N ASP A 149 9.15 15.79 -15.74
CA ASP A 149 7.93 16.56 -15.97
C ASP A 149 6.67 15.69 -15.93
N GLU A 150 6.69 14.53 -16.60
CA GLU A 150 5.58 13.58 -16.56
C GLU A 150 5.40 12.99 -15.15
N ARG A 151 6.50 12.71 -14.45
CA ARG A 151 6.44 12.30 -13.04
C ARG A 151 5.79 13.36 -12.16
N GLU A 152 6.13 14.63 -12.35
CA GLU A 152 5.53 15.72 -11.58
C GLU A 152 4.06 15.95 -11.94
N ARG A 153 3.70 15.75 -13.21
CA ARG A 153 2.31 15.76 -13.65
C ARG A 153 1.50 14.68 -12.95
N LEU A 154 2.01 13.45 -12.86
CA LEU A 154 1.36 12.36 -12.13
C LEU A 154 1.17 12.69 -10.64
N ARG A 155 2.17 13.32 -10.00
CA ARG A 155 2.04 13.79 -8.61
C ARG A 155 0.98 14.88 -8.45
N THR A 156 0.86 15.77 -9.42
CA THR A 156 -0.16 16.82 -9.43
C THR A 156 -1.55 16.21 -9.52
N ILE A 157 -1.77 15.29 -10.46
CA ILE A 157 -3.03 14.54 -10.61
C ILE A 157 -3.36 13.80 -9.30
N ALA A 158 -2.37 13.11 -8.72
CA ALA A 158 -2.52 12.40 -7.45
C ALA A 158 -2.98 13.33 -6.31
N LYS A 159 -2.33 14.50 -6.15
CA LYS A 159 -2.71 15.50 -5.15
C LYS A 159 -4.12 16.04 -5.37
N ASP A 160 -4.51 16.26 -6.62
CA ASP A 160 -5.84 16.79 -6.96
C ASP A 160 -6.94 15.78 -6.64
N ILE A 161 -6.73 14.50 -6.93
CA ILE A 161 -7.67 13.43 -6.60
C ILE A 161 -7.79 13.27 -5.08
N CYS A 162 -6.68 13.31 -4.34
CA CYS A 162 -6.68 13.06 -2.91
C CYS A 162 -7.07 14.28 -2.06
N ARG A 163 -7.25 15.46 -2.67
CA ARG A 163 -7.43 16.74 -1.97
C ARG A 163 -8.52 16.70 -0.90
N ASP A 164 -9.62 16.01 -1.19
CA ASP A 164 -10.80 15.90 -0.33
C ASP A 164 -11.03 14.46 0.16
N MET A 165 -10.03 13.58 -0.01
CA MET A 165 -10.14 12.16 0.34
C MET A 165 -9.22 11.81 1.50
N GLU A 166 -9.63 12.11 2.73
CA GLU A 166 -8.81 11.82 3.93
C GLU A 166 -8.44 10.33 4.06
N ARG A 167 -9.26 9.44 3.49
CA ARG A 167 -9.09 7.98 3.59
C ARG A 167 -8.25 7.38 2.45
N PHE A 168 -7.81 8.19 1.49
CA PHE A 168 -7.10 7.74 0.32
C PHE A 168 -5.88 8.61 0.03
N PHE A 169 -4.76 7.99 -0.29
CA PHE A 169 -3.57 8.74 -0.67
C PHE A 169 -2.79 8.01 -1.77
N ILE A 170 -2.22 8.76 -2.70
CA ILE A 170 -1.43 8.24 -3.82
C ILE A 170 0.01 8.69 -3.64
N VAL A 171 0.95 7.75 -3.73
CA VAL A 171 2.38 7.99 -3.68
C VAL A 171 2.99 7.65 -5.03
N VAL A 172 3.67 8.61 -5.68
CA VAL A 172 4.29 8.42 -6.99
C VAL A 172 5.81 8.49 -6.87
N VAL A 173 6.47 7.38 -7.21
CA VAL A 173 7.92 7.19 -7.06
C VAL A 173 8.60 6.89 -8.40
N PRO A 174 9.89 7.26 -8.55
CA PRO A 174 10.71 6.95 -9.72
C PRO A 174 10.76 5.47 -10.01
#